data_AF-A0A7C4U6W8-F1
#
_entry.id   AF-A0A7C4U6W8-F1
#
_cell.length_a   1.000
_cell.length_b   1.000
_cell.length_c   1.000
_cell.angle_alpha   90.00
_cell.angle_beta   90.00
_cell.angle_gamma   90.00
#
_symmetry.space_group_name_H-M   'P 1'
#
loop_
_entity.id
_entity.type
_entity.pdbx_description
1 polymer ?
#
loop_
_entity_poly.entity_id
_entity_poly.type
_entity_poly.pdbx_seq_one_letter_code
_entity_poly.pdbx_strand_id
1 'polypeptide(L)'
;MFDRLMKSFYRKENRGQSMLLMVLSIGATILGATTIAGILMVYQIKGSEDFVNSSKAIFAADAGTEYAEYEHFNPTSTAISSPTFTNGATLSVTCYDSSSNPLSSCGAIGSATTSYATYAISKGTSRNINRAFMINFAPTP
;
A
#
# COMPACT_ATOMS: atom_id res chain seq x y z
N MET A 1 39.45 -4.64 -73.10
CA MET A 1 38.21 -5.46 -73.13
C MET A 1 38.15 -6.46 -71.97
N PHE A 2 39.26 -7.11 -71.59
CA PHE A 2 39.33 -8.06 -70.46
C PHE A 2 39.13 -7.43 -69.06
N ASP A 3 39.37 -6.13 -68.90
CA ASP A 3 39.28 -5.45 -67.60
C ASP A 3 37.84 -5.25 -67.09
N ARG A 4 36.85 -5.22 -68.01
CA ARG A 4 35.43 -5.17 -67.66
C ARG A 4 34.83 -6.55 -67.33
N LEU A 5 35.52 -7.64 -67.69
CA LEU A 5 35.08 -9.01 -67.41
C LEU A 5 35.52 -9.49 -66.01
N MET A 6 36.60 -8.96 -65.46
CA MET A 6 37.04 -9.28 -64.10
C MET A 6 36.24 -8.55 -63.00
N LYS A 7 35.56 -7.45 -63.33
CA LYS A 7 34.71 -6.71 -62.37
C LYS A 7 33.35 -7.38 -62.10
N SER A 8 32.98 -8.37 -62.91
CA SER A 8 31.71 -9.11 -62.81
C SER A 8 31.74 -10.28 -61.80
N PHE A 9 32.92 -10.70 -61.33
CA PHE A 9 33.05 -11.90 -60.50
C PHE A 9 33.38 -11.64 -59.03
N TYR A 10 33.56 -10.39 -58.59
CA TYR A 10 33.75 -10.07 -57.17
C TYR A 10 32.45 -9.58 -56.52
N ARG A 11 31.38 -10.35 -56.64
CA ARG A 11 30.17 -10.18 -55.83
C ARG A 11 30.27 -11.11 -54.63
N LYS A 12 30.88 -10.62 -53.55
CA LYS A 12 30.98 -11.34 -52.26
C LYS A 12 29.56 -11.69 -51.80
N GLU A 13 29.23 -12.98 -51.74
CA GLU A 13 27.95 -13.46 -51.22
C GLU A 13 27.88 -13.18 -49.71
N ASN A 14 27.40 -11.99 -49.35
CA ASN A 14 27.27 -11.55 -47.96
C ASN A 14 26.05 -12.17 -47.25
N ARG A 15 25.43 -13.24 -47.80
CA ARG A 15 24.21 -13.87 -47.27
C ARG A 15 24.35 -14.31 -45.80
N GLY A 16 25.50 -14.90 -45.44
CA GLY A 16 25.80 -15.28 -44.06
C GLY A 16 26.02 -14.08 -43.12
N GLN A 17 26.64 -13.01 -43.64
CA GLN A 17 26.87 -11.78 -42.86
C GLN A 17 25.56 -11.03 -42.60
N SER A 18 24.65 -10.98 -43.58
CA SER A 18 23.30 -10.41 -43.39
C SER A 18 22.46 -11.23 -42.41
N MET A 19 22.59 -12.55 -42.42
CA MET A 19 21.91 -13.39 -41.41
C MET A 19 22.42 -13.11 -40.00
N LEU A 20 23.73 -13.00 -39.79
CA LEU A 20 24.28 -12.68 -38.48
C LEU A 20 23.83 -11.31 -37.97
N LEU A 21 23.78 -10.30 -38.84
CA LEU A 21 23.26 -8.98 -38.48
C LEU A 21 21.77 -9.00 -38.12
N MET A 22 20.96 -9.81 -38.82
CA MET A 22 19.55 -10.02 -38.45
C MET A 22 19.39 -10.73 -37.12
N VAL A 23 20.12 -11.82 -36.88
CA VAL A 23 20.02 -12.55 -35.61
C VAL A 23 20.49 -11.68 -34.45
N LEU A 24 21.54 -10.88 -34.65
CA LEU A 24 22.04 -9.95 -33.65
C LEU A 24 21.05 -8.81 -33.38
N SER A 25 20.39 -8.28 -34.42
CA SER A 25 19.38 -7.24 -34.24
C SER A 25 18.12 -7.76 -33.57
N ILE A 26 17.63 -8.95 -33.96
CA ILE A 26 16.48 -9.61 -33.33
C ILE A 26 16.81 -10.00 -31.88
N GLY A 27 18.02 -10.50 -31.62
CA GLY A 27 18.49 -10.79 -30.27
C GLY A 27 18.52 -9.53 -29.40
N ALA A 28 19.06 -8.43 -29.93
CA ALA A 28 19.11 -7.15 -29.23
C ALA A 28 17.72 -6.58 -28.93
N THR A 29 16.76 -6.69 -29.85
CA THR A 29 15.38 -6.20 -29.62
C THR A 29 14.64 -7.05 -28.59
N ILE A 30 14.77 -8.37 -28.62
CA ILE A 30 14.16 -9.26 -27.62
C ILE A 30 14.78 -9.00 -26.24
N LEU A 31 16.10 -8.81 -26.15
CA LEU A 31 16.77 -8.48 -24.90
C LEU A 31 16.32 -7.11 -24.36
N GLY A 32 16.18 -6.11 -25.23
CA GLY A 32 15.65 -4.79 -24.87
C GLY A 32 14.21 -4.87 -24.35
N ALA A 33 13.34 -5.62 -25.03
CA ALA A 33 11.96 -5.79 -24.59
C ALA A 33 11.84 -6.53 -23.25
N THR A 34 12.62 -7.60 -23.04
CA THR A 34 12.60 -8.39 -21.80
C THR A 34 13.15 -7.61 -20.61
N THR A 35 14.18 -6.78 -20.79
CA THR A 35 14.69 -5.91 -19.72
C THR A 35 13.68 -4.87 -19.28
N ILE A 36 12.99 -4.20 -20.22
CA ILE A 36 11.92 -3.25 -19.88
C ILE A 36 10.78 -3.95 -19.15
N ALA A 37 10.33 -5.11 -19.65
CA ALA A 37 9.28 -5.90 -19.00
C ALA A 37 9.67 -6.34 -17.58
N GLY A 38 10.92 -6.77 -17.38
CA GLY A 38 11.44 -7.14 -16.07
C GLY A 38 11.44 -5.98 -15.08
N ILE A 39 11.88 -4.78 -15.51
CA ILE A 39 11.85 -3.57 -14.67
C ILE A 39 10.40 -3.21 -14.29
N LEU A 40 9.47 -3.27 -15.23
CA LEU A 40 8.06 -2.99 -14.98
C LEU A 40 7.44 -3.99 -13.99
N MET A 41 7.75 -5.28 -14.11
CA MET A 41 7.31 -6.28 -13.12
C MET A 41 7.82 -5.96 -11.72
N VAL A 42 9.10 -5.59 -11.57
CA VAL A 42 9.66 -5.23 -10.26
C VAL A 42 8.93 -4.03 -9.65
N TYR A 43 8.57 -3.02 -10.45
CA TYR A 43 7.77 -1.90 -9.97
C TYR A 43 6.38 -2.32 -9.51
N GLN A 44 5.71 -3.21 -10.24
CA GLN A 44 4.40 -3.73 -9.84
C GLN A 44 4.47 -4.53 -8.53
N ILE A 45 5.52 -5.33 -8.33
CA ILE A 45 5.75 -6.07 -7.07
C ILE A 45 5.92 -5.11 -5.89
N LYS A 46 6.76 -4.08 -6.04
CA LYS A 46 6.94 -3.06 -4.98
C LYS A 46 5.63 -2.35 -4.65
N GLY A 47 4.85 -1.96 -5.66
CA GLY A 47 3.52 -1.37 -5.43
C GLY A 47 2.55 -2.33 -4.74
N SER A 48 2.68 -3.64 -4.98
CA SER A 48 1.87 -4.66 -4.31
C SER A 48 2.20 -4.80 -2.81
N GLU A 49 3.47 -4.67 -2.42
CA GLU A 49 3.83 -4.66 -0.99
C GLU A 49 3.24 -3.47 -0.24
N ASP A 50 3.24 -2.29 -0.85
CA ASP A 50 2.60 -1.10 -0.28
C ASP A 50 1.09 -1.28 -0.17
N PHE A 51 0.46 -1.98 -1.12
CA PHE A 51 -0.96 -2.34 -1.03
C PHE A 51 -1.25 -3.28 0.14
N VAL A 52 -0.43 -4.32 0.35
CA VAL A 52 -0.59 -5.25 1.48
C VAL A 52 -0.38 -4.54 2.83
N ASN A 53 0.60 -3.65 2.94
CA ASN A 53 0.78 -2.88 4.17
C ASN A 53 -0.35 -1.86 4.37
N SER A 54 -0.85 -1.26 3.28
CA SER A 54 -2.02 -0.38 3.34
C SER A 54 -3.27 -1.12 3.78
N SER A 55 -3.53 -2.34 3.32
CA SER A 55 -4.72 -3.11 3.74
C SER A 55 -4.63 -3.50 5.22
N LYS A 56 -3.44 -3.87 5.71
CA LYS A 56 -3.20 -4.08 7.15
C LYS A 56 -3.48 -2.82 7.98
N ALA A 57 -3.00 -1.66 7.52
CA ALA A 57 -3.24 -0.39 8.17
C ALA A 57 -4.73 0.00 8.15
N ILE A 58 -5.45 -0.24 7.04
CA ILE A 58 -6.90 -0.03 6.95
C ILE A 58 -7.61 -0.93 7.97
N PHE A 59 -7.31 -2.22 7.98
CA PHE A 59 -7.94 -3.18 8.89
C PHE A 59 -7.70 -2.83 10.36
N ALA A 60 -6.47 -2.41 10.70
CA ALA A 60 -6.17 -1.93 12.05
C ALA A 60 -6.97 -0.67 12.40
N ALA A 61 -7.06 0.30 11.49
CA ALA A 61 -7.84 1.52 11.71
C ALA A 61 -9.35 1.21 11.90
N ASP A 62 -9.91 0.30 11.11
CA ASP A 62 -11.32 -0.11 11.17
C ASP A 62 -11.64 -0.84 12.49
N ALA A 63 -10.78 -1.78 12.89
CA ALA A 63 -10.91 -2.44 14.19
C ALA A 63 -10.84 -1.46 15.37
N GLY A 64 -10.11 -0.34 15.24
CA GLY A 64 -10.08 0.70 16.26
C GLY A 64 -11.32 1.60 16.28
N THR A 65 -12.02 1.80 15.16
CA THR A 65 -13.32 2.49 15.19
C THR A 65 -14.37 1.64 15.88
N GLU A 66 -14.39 0.34 15.62
CA GLU A 66 -15.27 -0.62 16.32
C GLU A 66 -14.96 -0.68 17.81
N TYR A 67 -13.68 -0.66 18.19
CA TYR A 67 -13.27 -0.58 19.60
C TYR A 67 -13.75 0.72 20.26
N ALA A 68 -13.57 1.86 19.59
CA ALA A 68 -14.03 3.16 20.07
C ALA A 68 -15.55 3.20 20.27
N GLU A 69 -16.31 2.64 19.32
CA GLU A 69 -17.76 2.55 19.37
C GLU A 69 -18.24 1.61 20.47
N TYR A 70 -17.59 0.46 20.64
CA TYR A 70 -17.89 -0.45 21.73
C TYR A 70 -17.72 0.21 23.09
N GLU A 71 -16.61 0.91 23.32
CA GLU A 71 -16.37 1.64 24.57
C GLU A 71 -17.39 2.77 24.79
N HIS A 72 -17.78 3.46 23.72
CA HIS A 72 -18.77 4.53 23.79
C HIS A 72 -20.14 4.01 24.27
N PHE A 73 -20.62 2.89 23.70
CA PHE A 73 -21.91 2.31 24.08
C PHE A 73 -21.88 1.41 25.32
N ASN A 74 -20.72 0.93 25.74
CA ASN A 74 -20.54 0.09 26.93
C ASN A 74 -19.55 0.71 27.94
N PRO A 75 -19.88 1.87 28.54
CA PRO A 75 -18.94 2.64 29.35
C PRO A 75 -18.53 1.97 30.69
N THR A 76 -19.25 0.94 31.14
CA THR A 76 -18.94 0.17 32.36
C THR A 76 -17.90 -0.92 32.12
N SER A 77 -17.51 -1.15 30.86
CA SER A 77 -16.47 -2.10 30.47
C SER A 77 -15.08 -1.56 30.81
N THR A 78 -14.69 -1.69 32.08
CA THR A 78 -13.44 -1.15 32.65
C THR A 78 -12.17 -1.90 32.26
N ALA A 79 -12.20 -2.81 31.28
CA ALA A 79 -11.09 -3.74 31.04
C ALA A 79 -10.98 -4.30 29.62
N ILE A 80 -11.21 -3.50 28.57
CA ILE A 80 -10.88 -3.96 27.22
C ILE A 80 -9.55 -3.38 26.81
N SER A 81 -8.55 -4.24 26.74
CA SER A 81 -7.27 -3.90 26.12
C SER A 81 -7.51 -3.64 24.63
N SER A 82 -6.92 -2.55 24.11
CA SER A 82 -6.90 -2.26 22.68
C SER A 82 -6.54 -3.51 21.86
N PRO A 83 -7.20 -3.75 20.71
CA PRO A 83 -6.87 -4.85 19.81
C PRO A 83 -5.38 -4.89 19.47
N THR A 84 -4.78 -6.08 19.58
CA THR A 84 -3.38 -6.33 19.19
C THR A 84 -3.34 -7.24 17.96
N PHE A 85 -2.53 -6.88 16.96
CA PHE A 85 -2.42 -7.66 15.73
C PHE A 85 -1.09 -8.41 15.66
N THR A 86 -1.14 -9.69 15.30
CA THR A 86 0.06 -10.53 15.07
C THR A 86 0.69 -10.28 13.70
N ASN A 87 0.03 -9.54 12.81
CA ASN A 87 0.43 -9.30 11.42
C ASN A 87 1.40 -8.12 11.23
N GLY A 88 1.87 -7.51 12.34
CA GLY A 88 2.77 -6.36 12.36
C GLY A 88 2.09 -5.00 12.19
N ALA A 89 0.76 -4.95 12.16
CA ALA A 89 0.01 -3.70 12.22
C ALA A 89 -0.12 -3.22 13.67
N THR A 90 -0.09 -1.91 13.87
CA THR A 90 -0.34 -1.26 15.15
C THR A 90 -1.58 -0.38 15.05
N LEU A 91 -2.27 -0.25 16.16
CA LEU A 91 -3.48 0.57 16.30
C LEU A 91 -3.24 1.64 17.36
N SER A 92 -3.77 2.84 17.08
CA SER A 92 -3.83 3.95 18.00
C SER A 92 -5.21 4.59 17.91
N VAL A 93 -6.00 4.49 18.97
CA VAL A 93 -7.31 5.15 19.09
C VAL A 93 -7.17 6.36 20.00
N THR A 94 -7.78 7.48 19.62
CA THR A 94 -7.87 8.67 20.45
C THR A 94 -9.28 9.22 20.39
N CYS A 95 -9.90 9.36 21.57
CA CYS A 95 -11.26 9.81 21.74
C CYS A 95 -11.24 11.29 22.13
N TYR A 96 -12.24 12.06 21.73
CA TYR A 96 -12.30 13.50 21.99
C TYR A 96 -13.66 13.91 22.54
N ASP A 97 -13.66 14.86 23.48
CA ASP A 97 -14.90 15.49 23.96
C ASP A 97 -15.42 16.57 22.97
N SER A 98 -16.53 17.22 23.33
CA SER A 98 -17.14 18.29 22.55
C SER A 98 -16.27 19.56 22.43
N SER A 99 -15.24 19.67 23.26
CA SER A 99 -14.26 20.76 23.25
C SER A 99 -12.94 20.36 22.57
N SER A 100 -12.90 19.19 21.90
CA SER A 100 -11.73 18.63 21.24
C SER A 100 -10.56 18.30 22.18
N ASN A 101 -10.82 18.09 23.47
CA ASN A 101 -9.80 17.59 24.39
C ASN A 101 -9.68 16.07 24.26
N PRO A 102 -8.45 15.51 24.25
CA PRO A 102 -8.27 14.07 24.21
C PRO A 102 -8.74 13.44 25.53
N LEU A 103 -9.53 12.37 25.42
CA LEU A 103 -10.03 11.57 26.52
C LEU A 103 -9.18 10.30 26.69
N SER A 104 -9.13 9.80 27.93
CA SER A 104 -8.42 8.55 28.26
C SER A 104 -9.13 7.28 27.77
N SER A 105 -10.43 7.38 27.47
CA SER A 105 -11.28 6.30 26.97
C SER A 105 -12.39 6.88 26.10
N CYS A 106 -12.99 6.05 25.25
CA CYS A 106 -14.15 6.45 24.45
C CYS A 106 -15.48 6.34 25.21
N GLY A 107 -15.50 5.60 26.34
CA GLY A 107 -16.62 5.49 27.26
C GLY A 107 -16.69 6.61 28.32
N ALA A 108 -17.73 6.57 29.15
CA ALA A 108 -17.97 7.55 30.21
C ALA A 108 -16.84 7.53 31.26
N ILE A 109 -16.23 8.69 31.50
CA ILE A 109 -15.21 8.85 32.54
C ILE A 109 -15.89 9.10 33.88
N GLY A 110 -16.02 8.05 34.69
CA GLY A 110 -16.57 8.12 36.03
C GLY A 110 -18.10 8.02 36.08
N SER A 111 -18.60 7.50 37.21
CA SER A 111 -19.97 7.03 37.38
C SER A 111 -21.07 8.12 37.36
N ALA A 112 -20.77 9.39 37.04
CA ALA A 112 -21.74 10.49 37.10
C ALA A 112 -21.39 11.82 36.38
N THR A 113 -20.40 11.92 35.48
CA THR A 113 -19.98 13.24 34.92
C THR A 113 -19.84 13.26 33.40
N THR A 114 -20.93 13.66 32.74
CA THR A 114 -21.11 14.59 31.58
C THR A 114 -20.14 14.67 30.39
N SER A 115 -19.01 13.96 30.36
CA SER A 115 -18.04 14.02 29.27
C SER A 115 -18.04 12.70 28.51
N TYR A 116 -18.91 12.62 27.51
CA TYR A 116 -18.89 11.56 26.51
C TYR A 116 -17.95 11.93 25.37
N ALA A 117 -17.28 10.94 24.79
CA ALA A 117 -16.60 11.14 23.52
C ALA A 117 -17.64 11.60 22.48
N THR A 118 -17.37 12.72 21.82
CA THR A 118 -18.18 13.22 20.70
C THR A 118 -17.69 12.62 19.39
N TYR A 119 -16.38 12.41 19.26
CA TYR A 119 -15.82 11.71 18.12
C TYR A 119 -14.56 10.95 18.53
N ALA A 120 -14.20 9.95 17.75
CA ALA A 120 -12.96 9.21 17.92
C ALA A 120 -12.20 9.13 16.60
N ILE A 121 -10.87 9.17 16.71
CA ILE A 121 -9.96 8.97 15.59
C ILE A 121 -9.21 7.66 15.84
N SER A 122 -9.39 6.73 14.92
CA SER A 122 -8.63 5.48 14.91
C SER A 122 -7.57 5.54 13.83
N LYS A 123 -6.33 5.22 14.18
CA LYS A 123 -5.17 5.18 13.27
C LYS A 123 -4.59 3.78 13.26
N GLY A 124 -4.55 3.19 12.07
CA GLY A 124 -3.84 1.95 11.82
C GLY A 124 -2.53 2.23 11.08
N THR A 125 -1.47 1.56 11.52
CA THR A 125 -0.13 1.70 10.97
C THR A 125 0.43 0.32 10.63
N SER A 126 1.05 0.19 9.47
CA SER A 126 1.82 -1.01 9.10
C SER A 126 3.08 -0.56 8.36
N ARG A 127 4.25 -0.78 8.97
CA ARG A 127 5.53 -0.23 8.50
C ARG A 127 5.45 1.30 8.34
N ASN A 128 5.60 1.80 7.11
CA ASN A 128 5.58 3.23 6.77
C ASN A 128 4.22 3.71 6.22
N ILE A 129 3.19 2.87 6.25
CA ILE A 129 1.86 3.22 5.75
C ILE A 129 0.92 3.48 6.93
N ASN A 130 0.27 4.64 6.91
CA ASN A 130 -0.68 5.08 7.92
C ASN A 130 -2.05 5.30 7.29
N ARG A 131 -3.10 4.80 7.95
CA ARG A 131 -4.50 4.96 7.54
C ARG A 131 -5.30 5.34 8.77
N ALA A 132 -6.28 6.22 8.60
CA ALA A 132 -7.06 6.72 9.71
C ALA A 132 -8.53 6.87 9.33
N PHE A 133 -9.39 6.60 10.30
CA PHE A 133 -10.83 6.84 10.23
C PHE A 133 -11.27 7.67 11.42
N MET A 134 -12.31 8.45 11.20
CA MET A 134 -12.96 9.24 12.23
C MET A 134 -14.41 8.81 12.30
N ILE A 135 -14.87 8.49 13.50
CA ILE A 135 -16.27 8.25 13.80
C ILE A 135 -16.78 9.39 14.67
N ASN A 136 -17.96 9.91 14.33
CA ASN A 136 -18.67 10.91 15.11
C ASN A 136 -19.82 10.20 15.82
N PHE A 137 -19.83 10.26 17.15
CA PHE A 137 -20.88 9.71 17.96
C PHE A 137 -22.04 10.70 17.96
N ALA A 138 -23.22 10.26 17.56
CA ALA A 138 -24.41 11.11 17.62
C ALA A 138 -24.60 11.60 19.07
N PRO A 139 -25.05 12.86 19.27
CA PRO A 139 -25.39 13.32 20.61
C PRO A 139 -26.45 12.38 21.19
N THR A 140 -26.15 11.79 22.35
CA THR A 140 -27.10 10.98 23.10
C THR A 140 -28.33 11.84 23.44
N PRO A 141 -29.56 11.37 23.17
CA PRO A 141 -30.79 12.11 23.51
C PRO A 141 -30.95 12.32 25.03
#